data_AF-A0A7S2ACR7-F1
#
_entry.id   AF-A0A7S2ACR7-F1
#
_cell.length_a   1.000
_cell.length_b   1.000
_cell.length_c   1.000
_cell.angle_alpha   90.00
_cell.angle_beta   90.00
_cell.angle_gamma   90.00
#
_symmetry.space_group_name_H-M   'P 1'
#
loop_
_entity.id
_entity.type
_entity.pdbx_description
1 polymer ?
#
loop_
_entity_poly.entity_id
_entity_poly.type
_entity_poly.pdbx_seq_one_letter_code
_entity_poly.pdbx_strand_id
1 'polypeptide(L)'
;YIVETFDGLLAGVPEDNCRSFYPAPPEEGGFDVAWPESPEQTAEFGEIVCAEIASKGFCVVQTFMSDKERDEAIEAAEAEGERHFYRMKQEIEGAYMGYESNTKIGNMETDAVEDDADVTNSLEACNRQLSTLGLLLSPLAPANLGFSCNARLDALIRCSIDRNEEDDLPLESITDEDDETEWTGFVEGWVRFQQRRKLS
;
A
#
# COMPACT_ATOMS: atom_id res chain seq x y z
N TYR A 1 12.40 26.06 -15.54
CA TYR A 1 11.75 24.77 -15.27
C TYR A 1 10.46 25.01 -14.50
N ILE A 2 9.45 24.17 -14.71
CA ILE A 2 8.33 24.02 -13.78
C ILE A 2 8.67 22.80 -12.94
N VAL A 3 8.61 22.91 -11.62
CA VAL A 3 8.86 21.81 -10.68
C VAL A 3 7.60 21.57 -9.86
N GLU A 4 7.30 20.31 -9.59
CA GLU A 4 6.27 19.89 -8.64
C GLU A 4 6.92 19.51 -7.32
N THR A 5 6.37 20.00 -6.22
CA THR A 5 6.76 19.58 -4.86
C THR A 5 5.95 18.35 -4.45
N PHE A 6 6.44 17.57 -3.48
CA PHE A 6 5.72 16.39 -2.99
C PHE A 6 4.34 16.70 -2.38
N ASP A 7 4.12 17.96 -1.97
CA ASP A 7 2.83 18.46 -1.47
C ASP A 7 1.88 18.90 -2.62
N GLY A 8 2.25 18.64 -3.88
CA GLY A 8 1.45 18.95 -5.08
C GLY A 8 1.55 20.40 -5.58
N LEU A 9 2.48 21.21 -5.04
CA LEU A 9 2.65 22.61 -5.49
C LEU A 9 3.54 22.70 -6.73
N LEU A 10 3.05 23.40 -7.75
CA LEU A 10 3.83 23.73 -8.96
C LEU A 10 4.53 25.09 -8.82
N ALA A 11 5.84 25.12 -9.05
CA ALA A 11 6.65 26.33 -8.98
C ALA A 11 7.51 26.53 -10.23
N GLY A 12 7.58 27.78 -10.71
CA GLY A 12 8.52 28.17 -11.75
C GLY A 12 9.90 28.44 -11.15
N VAL A 13 10.88 27.60 -11.49
CA VAL A 13 12.26 27.71 -10.99
C VAL A 13 13.20 28.04 -12.16
N PRO A 14 14.01 29.12 -12.06
CA PRO A 14 15.08 29.39 -13.02
C PRO A 14 16.06 28.22 -13.11
N GLU A 15 16.53 27.92 -14.32
CA GLU A 15 17.47 26.82 -14.57
C GLU A 15 18.72 26.87 -13.68
N ASP A 16 19.28 28.07 -13.47
CA ASP A 16 20.45 28.29 -12.62
C ASP A 16 20.22 27.90 -11.13
N ASN A 17 18.96 27.78 -10.72
CA ASN A 17 18.57 27.37 -9.37
C ASN A 17 18.17 25.89 -9.27
N CYS A 18 18.07 25.17 -10.39
CA CYS A 18 17.77 23.76 -10.41
C CYS A 18 19.02 22.94 -10.05
N ARG A 19 18.85 21.93 -9.20
CA ARG A 19 19.92 21.02 -8.79
C ARG A 19 19.38 19.61 -8.74
N SER A 20 20.23 18.63 -9.06
CA SER A 20 19.91 17.22 -8.86
C SER A 20 19.64 16.98 -7.38
N PHE A 21 18.50 16.38 -7.09
CA PHE A 21 18.12 15.96 -5.75
C PHE A 21 18.33 14.45 -5.64
N TYR A 22 18.97 14.03 -4.55
CA TYR A 22 19.13 12.64 -4.19
C TYR A 22 18.50 12.46 -2.80
N PRO A 23 17.40 11.69 -2.68
CA PRO A 23 16.78 11.48 -1.39
C PRO A 23 17.73 10.73 -0.45
N ALA A 24 17.55 10.94 0.85
CA ALA A 24 18.14 10.08 1.87
C ALA A 24 17.63 8.63 1.68
N PRO A 25 18.36 7.61 2.16
CA PRO A 25 17.84 6.26 2.15
C PRO A 25 16.58 6.15 3.05
N PRO A 26 15.68 5.18 2.79
CA PRO A 26 14.46 4.98 3.57
C PRO A 26 14.69 4.86 5.08
N GLU A 27 15.79 4.22 5.49
CA GLU A 27 16.14 4.01 6.90
C GLU A 27 16.47 5.32 7.63
N GLU A 28 16.79 6.38 6.89
CA GLU A 28 17.04 7.73 7.41
C GLU A 28 15.84 8.67 7.18
N GLY A 29 14.69 8.12 6.78
CA GLY A 29 13.45 8.87 6.55
C GLY A 29 13.31 9.45 5.13
N GLY A 30 14.10 8.96 4.17
CA GLY A 30 13.90 9.27 2.75
C GLY A 30 13.09 8.20 2.02
N PHE A 31 13.37 8.02 0.74
CA PHE A 31 12.62 7.12 -0.14
C PHE A 31 13.51 6.58 -1.27
N ASP A 32 13.11 5.47 -1.87
CA ASP A 32 13.87 4.83 -2.95
C ASP A 32 13.54 5.43 -4.32
N VAL A 33 12.26 5.73 -4.56
CA VAL A 33 11.77 6.26 -5.82
C VAL A 33 10.55 7.15 -5.61
N ALA A 34 10.40 8.20 -6.42
CA ALA A 34 9.17 9.00 -6.45
C ALA A 34 8.16 8.38 -7.43
N TRP A 35 6.87 8.58 -7.16
CA TRP A 35 5.79 8.19 -8.08
C TRP A 35 5.98 8.85 -9.46
N PRO A 36 5.67 8.19 -10.59
CA PRO A 36 5.88 8.79 -11.90
C PRO A 36 4.90 9.95 -12.13
N GLU A 37 5.41 11.09 -12.60
CA GLU A 37 4.60 12.27 -12.96
C GLU A 37 3.90 12.09 -14.32
N SER A 38 4.46 11.25 -15.19
CA SER A 38 3.94 11.06 -16.55
C SER A 38 3.92 9.59 -16.99
N PRO A 39 3.04 9.21 -17.94
CA PRO A 39 2.97 7.85 -18.47
C PRO A 39 4.31 7.34 -19.03
N GLU A 40 5.13 8.21 -19.59
CA GLU A 40 6.42 7.85 -20.19
C GLU A 40 7.44 7.37 -19.14
N GLN A 41 7.30 7.78 -17.88
CA GLN A 41 8.18 7.40 -16.78
C GLN A 41 7.76 6.09 -16.10
N THR A 42 6.54 5.60 -16.37
CA THR A 42 5.97 4.45 -15.65
C THR A 42 6.75 3.14 -15.84
N ALA A 43 7.36 2.94 -17.01
CA ALA A 43 8.16 1.75 -17.29
C ALA A 43 9.44 1.73 -16.43
N GLU A 44 10.19 2.84 -16.41
CA GLU A 44 11.40 2.99 -15.60
C GLU A 44 11.07 2.89 -14.10
N PHE A 45 9.98 3.52 -13.66
CA PHE A 45 9.49 3.41 -12.29
C PHE A 45 9.24 1.94 -11.88
N GLY A 46 8.55 1.17 -12.73
CA GLY A 46 8.30 -0.26 -12.47
C GLY A 46 9.59 -1.07 -12.35
N GLU A 47 10.58 -0.80 -13.20
CA GLU A 47 11.91 -1.45 -13.15
C GLU A 47 12.65 -1.13 -11.84
N ILE A 48 12.65 0.14 -11.42
CA ILE A 48 13.28 0.57 -10.16
C ILE A 48 12.60 -0.10 -8.98
N VAL A 49 11.27 -0.04 -8.86
CA VAL A 49 10.54 -0.67 -7.74
C VAL A 49 10.82 -2.18 -7.70
N CYS A 50 10.83 -2.85 -8.86
CA CYS A 50 11.10 -4.27 -8.93
C CYS A 50 12.53 -4.61 -8.46
N ALA A 51 13.52 -3.81 -8.86
CA ALA A 51 14.91 -3.97 -8.44
C ALA A 51 15.11 -3.75 -6.93
N GLU A 52 14.43 -2.75 -6.37
CA GLU A 52 14.48 -2.47 -4.92
C GLU A 52 13.84 -3.60 -4.11
N ILE A 53 12.66 -4.09 -4.52
CA ILE A 53 12.03 -5.25 -3.87
C ILE A 53 12.91 -6.50 -3.98
N ALA A 54 13.53 -6.75 -5.15
CA ALA A 54 14.39 -7.91 -5.34
C ALA A 54 15.65 -7.87 -4.46
N SER A 55 16.21 -6.68 -4.22
CA SER A 55 17.47 -6.51 -3.50
C SER A 55 17.31 -6.33 -1.98
N LYS A 56 16.35 -5.50 -1.55
CA LYS A 56 16.12 -5.14 -0.14
C LYS A 56 14.97 -5.93 0.49
N GLY A 57 14.05 -6.46 -0.33
CA GLY A 57 12.79 -7.06 0.12
C GLY A 57 11.67 -6.06 0.38
N PHE A 58 11.91 -4.76 0.17
CA PHE A 58 10.94 -3.68 0.30
C PHE A 58 11.33 -2.50 -0.62
N CYS A 59 10.41 -1.56 -0.83
CA CYS A 59 10.64 -0.31 -1.55
C CYS A 59 9.76 0.78 -0.93
N VAL A 60 10.34 1.94 -0.62
CA VAL A 60 9.61 3.12 -0.14
C VAL A 60 9.41 4.08 -1.30
N VAL A 61 8.14 4.30 -1.64
CA VAL A 61 7.73 5.16 -2.74
C VAL A 61 7.20 6.48 -2.19
N GLN A 62 7.77 7.60 -2.63
CA GLN A 62 7.24 8.93 -2.33
C GLN A 62 6.13 9.27 -3.33
N THR A 63 4.89 9.39 -2.84
CA THR A 63 3.75 9.85 -3.64
C THR A 63 3.61 11.37 -3.61
N PHE A 64 2.79 11.90 -4.52
CA PHE A 64 2.40 13.31 -4.55
C PHE A 64 0.96 13.38 -4.03
N MET A 65 0.78 14.01 -2.88
CA MET A 65 -0.53 14.19 -2.26
C MET A 65 -0.49 15.46 -1.41
N SER A 66 -1.39 16.39 -1.71
CA SER A 66 -1.53 17.61 -0.90
C SER A 66 -2.08 17.29 0.48
N ASP A 67 -1.79 18.16 1.46
CA ASP A 67 -2.36 18.05 2.81
C ASP A 67 -3.89 17.94 2.77
N LYS A 68 -4.53 18.67 1.85
CA LYS A 68 -5.97 18.64 1.66
C LYS A 68 -6.47 17.26 1.18
N GLU A 69 -5.83 16.69 0.16
CA GLU A 69 -6.21 15.36 -0.34
C GLU A 69 -5.98 14.27 0.71
N ARG A 70 -4.93 14.42 1.53
CA ARG A 70 -4.66 13.53 2.64
C ARG A 70 -5.78 13.60 3.69
N ASP A 71 -6.20 14.81 4.05
CA ASP A 71 -7.31 15.01 5.00
C ASP A 71 -8.62 14.44 4.42
N GLU A 72 -8.91 14.66 3.13
CA GLU A 72 -10.07 14.07 2.45
C GLU A 72 -10.01 12.53 2.42
N ALA A 73 -8.83 11.94 2.25
CA ALA A 73 -8.66 10.48 2.29
C ALA A 73 -8.88 9.90 3.69
N ILE A 74 -8.48 10.63 4.74
CA ILE A 74 -8.74 10.26 6.14
C ILE A 74 -10.25 10.36 6.42
N GLU A 75 -10.88 11.48 6.06
CA GLU A 75 -12.33 11.66 6.22
C GLU A 75 -13.13 10.58 5.48
N ALA A 76 -12.72 10.25 4.25
CA ALA A 76 -13.35 9.18 3.47
C ALA A 76 -13.14 7.80 4.11
N ALA A 77 -11.99 7.56 4.75
CA ALA A 77 -11.73 6.30 5.45
C ALA A 77 -12.59 6.16 6.71
N GLU A 78 -12.84 7.26 7.43
CA GLU A 78 -13.57 7.31 8.69
C GLU A 78 -15.09 7.50 8.52
N ALA A 79 -15.57 7.81 7.32
CA ALA A 79 -16.98 8.03 7.04
C ALA A 79 -17.85 6.85 7.55
N GLU A 80 -18.71 7.15 8.53
CA GLU A 80 -19.52 6.16 9.23
C GLU A 80 -20.45 5.39 8.27
N GLY A 81 -20.41 4.05 8.36
CA GLY A 81 -21.40 3.16 7.76
C GLY A 81 -20.94 2.39 6.51
N GLU A 82 -19.80 2.73 5.92
CA GLU A 82 -19.29 2.01 4.72
C GLU A 82 -18.21 0.98 5.04
N ARG A 83 -17.41 1.18 6.10
CA ARG A 83 -16.26 0.30 6.40
C ARG A 83 -16.29 -0.25 7.81
N HIS A 84 -16.08 -1.56 7.89
CA HIS A 84 -15.87 -2.26 9.16
C HIS A 84 -14.37 -2.32 9.45
N PHE A 85 -13.95 -1.60 10.49
CA PHE A 85 -12.59 -1.70 11.01
C PHE A 85 -12.51 -2.81 12.06
N TYR A 86 -11.46 -3.60 11.99
CA TYR A 86 -11.21 -4.71 12.90
C TYR A 86 -9.70 -4.89 13.16
N ARG A 87 -9.34 -5.68 14.17
CA ARG A 87 -7.94 -6.08 14.40
C ARG A 87 -7.66 -7.41 13.72
N MET A 88 -6.51 -7.49 13.06
CA MET A 88 -6.06 -8.75 12.52
C MET A 88 -5.83 -9.75 13.66
N LYS A 89 -6.16 -11.02 13.43
CA LYS A 89 -5.95 -12.09 14.41
C LYS A 89 -4.47 -12.16 14.83
N GLN A 90 -4.23 -12.45 16.10
CA GLN A 90 -2.90 -12.34 16.74
C GLN A 90 -1.80 -13.09 15.98
N GLU A 91 -2.12 -14.28 15.45
CA GLU A 91 -1.14 -15.14 14.77
C GLU A 91 -0.74 -14.62 13.38
N ILE A 92 -1.54 -13.74 12.77
CA ILE A 92 -1.32 -13.22 11.41
C ILE A 92 -0.82 -11.78 11.45
N GLU A 93 -1.21 -11.00 12.47
CA GLU A 93 -0.87 -9.58 12.62
C GLU A 93 0.64 -9.35 12.46
N GLY A 94 1.47 -10.13 13.14
CA GLY A 94 2.93 -9.99 13.06
C GLY A 94 3.50 -10.18 11.65
N ALA A 95 2.88 -11.02 10.83
CA ALA A 95 3.33 -11.30 9.47
C ALA A 95 2.91 -10.21 8.45
N TYR A 96 1.81 -9.51 8.72
CA TYR A 96 1.28 -8.47 7.81
C TYR A 96 1.62 -7.05 8.26
N MET A 97 1.52 -6.78 9.57
CA MET A 97 1.60 -5.43 10.16
C MET A 97 2.92 -5.17 10.90
N GLY A 98 3.73 -6.21 11.09
CA GLY A 98 4.94 -6.17 11.89
C GLY A 98 4.68 -6.42 13.38
N TYR A 99 5.75 -6.42 14.17
CA TYR A 99 5.68 -6.63 15.61
C TYR A 99 5.16 -5.39 16.35
N GLU A 100 4.48 -5.60 17.49
CA GLU A 100 3.97 -4.53 18.36
C GLU A 100 3.05 -3.53 17.64
N SER A 101 2.25 -4.04 16.70
CA SER A 101 1.31 -3.22 15.95
C SER A 101 0.12 -2.81 16.82
N ASN A 102 -0.16 -1.51 16.87
CA ASN A 102 -1.37 -0.96 17.49
C ASN A 102 -2.29 -0.33 16.43
N THR A 103 -2.70 -1.15 15.45
CA THR A 103 -3.46 -0.67 14.30
C THR A 103 -4.67 -1.53 14.00
N LYS A 104 -5.75 -0.88 13.60
CA LYS A 104 -6.96 -1.51 13.03
C LYS A 104 -6.88 -1.44 11.51
N ILE A 105 -7.55 -2.38 10.86
CA ILE A 105 -7.62 -2.44 9.40
C ILE A 105 -9.06 -2.44 8.90
N GLY A 106 -9.27 -1.81 7.75
CA GLY A 106 -10.53 -1.83 7.03
C GLY A 106 -10.30 -2.31 5.60
N ASN A 107 -11.17 -3.18 5.10
CA ASN A 107 -11.10 -3.62 3.70
C ASN A 107 -11.54 -2.49 2.77
N MET A 108 -10.83 -2.32 1.66
CA MET A 108 -11.27 -1.51 0.54
C MET A 108 -12.01 -2.39 -0.46
N GLU A 109 -12.88 -1.78 -1.25
CA GLU A 109 -13.45 -2.47 -2.42
C GLU A 109 -12.36 -2.76 -3.46
N THR A 110 -12.55 -3.85 -4.20
CA THR A 110 -11.66 -4.21 -5.31
C THR A 110 -11.67 -3.10 -6.34
N ASP A 111 -10.52 -2.47 -6.57
CA ASP A 111 -10.36 -1.53 -7.68
C ASP A 111 -10.13 -2.30 -8.97
N ALA A 112 -11.18 -2.43 -9.78
CA ALA A 112 -11.09 -2.94 -11.13
C ALA A 112 -10.61 -1.81 -12.05
N VAL A 113 -9.30 -1.76 -12.32
CA VAL A 113 -8.70 -0.76 -13.24
C VAL A 113 -9.31 -0.81 -14.64
N GLU A 114 -9.89 -1.96 -15.03
CA GLU A 114 -10.58 -2.15 -16.31
C GLU A 114 -11.97 -1.51 -16.36
N ASP A 115 -12.59 -1.26 -15.21
CA ASP A 115 -13.82 -0.50 -15.15
C ASP A 115 -13.43 0.98 -15.26
N ASP A 116 -13.96 1.68 -16.26
CA ASP A 116 -13.89 3.14 -16.41
C ASP A 116 -14.64 3.87 -15.25
N ALA A 117 -14.71 3.26 -14.07
CA ALA A 117 -15.25 3.84 -12.87
C ALA A 117 -14.43 5.08 -12.50
N ASP A 118 -15.14 6.21 -12.44
CA ASP A 118 -14.58 7.48 -12.01
C ASP A 118 -14.12 7.37 -10.56
N VAL A 119 -12.90 7.84 -10.30
CA VAL A 119 -12.38 8.00 -8.93
C VAL A 119 -13.21 9.09 -8.25
N THR A 120 -13.95 8.72 -7.20
CA THR A 120 -14.91 9.63 -6.55
C THR A 120 -14.31 10.43 -5.40
N ASN A 121 -13.25 9.92 -4.78
CA ASN A 121 -12.59 10.53 -3.63
C ASN A 121 -11.08 10.23 -3.57
N SER A 122 -10.36 10.97 -2.71
CA SER A 122 -8.90 10.89 -2.58
C SER A 122 -8.41 9.53 -2.08
N LEU A 123 -9.21 8.79 -1.30
CA LEU A 123 -8.88 7.45 -0.85
C LEU A 123 -8.96 6.42 -2.00
N GLU A 124 -9.95 6.52 -2.88
CA GLU A 124 -10.03 5.72 -4.11
C GLU A 124 -8.87 6.02 -5.05
N ALA A 125 -8.40 7.28 -5.11
CA ALA A 125 -7.21 7.64 -5.88
C ALA A 125 -5.97 6.88 -5.37
N CYS A 126 -5.78 6.77 -4.05
CA CYS A 126 -4.72 5.96 -3.45
C CYS A 126 -4.85 4.48 -3.84
N ASN A 127 -6.07 3.93 -3.80
CA ASN A 127 -6.32 2.53 -4.18
C ASN A 127 -5.97 2.29 -5.66
N ARG A 128 -6.34 3.24 -6.53
CA ARG A 128 -6.01 3.19 -7.97
C ARG A 128 -4.51 3.20 -8.22
N GLN A 129 -3.75 4.03 -7.49
CA GLN A 129 -2.29 4.02 -7.56
C GLN A 129 -1.72 2.63 -7.21
N LEU A 130 -2.20 1.99 -6.15
CA LEU A 130 -1.76 0.63 -5.79
C LEU A 130 -2.08 -0.39 -6.89
N SER A 131 -3.24 -0.29 -7.54
CA SER A 131 -3.58 -1.14 -8.67
C SER A 131 -2.67 -0.90 -9.87
N THR A 132 -2.40 0.37 -10.20
CA THR A 132 -1.44 0.75 -11.26
C THR A 132 -0.06 0.17 -10.98
N LEU A 133 0.42 0.24 -9.74
CA LEU A 133 1.69 -0.35 -9.35
C LEU A 133 1.69 -1.88 -9.60
N GLY A 134 0.60 -2.57 -9.24
CA GLY A 134 0.44 -4.00 -9.52
C GLY A 134 0.56 -4.34 -11.02
N LEU A 135 -0.03 -3.52 -11.89
CA LEU A 135 0.06 -3.69 -13.35
C LEU A 135 1.48 -3.48 -13.86
N LEU A 136 2.21 -2.48 -13.33
CA LEU A 136 3.59 -2.20 -13.72
C LEU A 136 4.55 -3.32 -13.29
N LEU A 137 4.31 -3.93 -12.12
CA LEU A 137 5.14 -5.00 -11.60
C LEU A 137 4.84 -6.37 -12.24
N SER A 138 3.60 -6.59 -12.71
CA SER A 138 3.16 -7.88 -13.28
C SER A 138 4.09 -8.46 -14.36
N PRO A 139 4.50 -7.71 -15.41
CA PRO A 139 5.41 -8.24 -16.43
C PRO A 139 6.84 -8.46 -15.94
N LEU A 140 7.25 -7.77 -14.86
CA LEU A 140 8.62 -7.81 -14.33
C LEU A 140 8.81 -8.89 -13.28
N ALA A 141 7.76 -9.22 -12.52
CA ALA A 141 7.82 -10.15 -11.39
C ALA A 141 8.34 -11.55 -11.74
N PRO A 142 8.00 -12.19 -12.88
CA PRO A 142 8.49 -13.54 -13.16
C PRO A 142 10.01 -13.61 -13.32
N ALA A 143 10.61 -12.59 -13.95
CA ALA A 143 12.04 -12.57 -14.22
C ALA A 143 12.86 -12.10 -13.01
N ASN A 144 12.34 -11.14 -12.24
CA ASN A 144 13.09 -10.46 -11.19
C ASN A 144 12.75 -10.95 -9.78
N LEU A 145 11.51 -11.39 -9.55
CA LEU A 145 11.00 -11.79 -8.23
C LEU A 145 10.68 -13.29 -8.14
N GLY A 146 10.71 -14.02 -9.27
CA GLY A 146 10.48 -15.47 -9.32
C GLY A 146 9.03 -15.90 -9.14
N PHE A 147 8.06 -15.00 -9.32
CA PHE A 147 6.63 -15.33 -9.26
C PHE A 147 5.81 -14.57 -10.32
N SER A 148 4.63 -15.08 -10.65
CA SER A 148 3.67 -14.43 -11.56
C SER A 148 2.56 -13.74 -10.78
N CYS A 149 2.32 -12.45 -11.08
CA CYS A 149 1.16 -11.72 -10.59
C CYS A 149 -0.07 -12.07 -11.44
N ASN A 150 -1.05 -12.77 -10.86
CA ASN A 150 -2.27 -13.14 -11.59
C ASN A 150 -3.47 -12.23 -11.26
N ALA A 151 -3.48 -11.67 -10.05
CA ALA A 151 -4.55 -10.82 -9.55
C ALA A 151 -4.01 -9.96 -8.41
N ARG A 152 -4.77 -8.92 -8.07
CA ARG A 152 -4.56 -8.07 -6.90
C ARG A 152 -5.56 -8.48 -5.82
N LEU A 153 -5.10 -8.53 -4.57
CA LEU A 153 -5.98 -8.63 -3.41
C LEU A 153 -6.52 -7.24 -3.05
N ASP A 154 -7.68 -7.21 -2.40
CA ASP A 154 -8.25 -5.96 -1.89
C ASP A 154 -7.26 -5.21 -1.01
N ALA A 155 -7.23 -3.89 -1.18
CA ALA A 155 -6.40 -3.05 -0.33
C ALA A 155 -6.93 -3.06 1.10
N LEU A 156 -5.99 -2.88 2.03
CA LEU A 156 -6.29 -2.64 3.43
C LEU A 156 -5.97 -1.19 3.76
N ILE A 157 -6.93 -0.52 4.39
CA ILE A 157 -6.69 0.74 5.08
C ILE A 157 -6.12 0.38 6.45
N ARG A 158 -5.02 1.02 6.86
CA ARG A 158 -4.43 0.82 8.18
C ARG A 158 -4.51 2.12 8.96
N CYS A 159 -5.17 2.07 10.12
CA CYS A 159 -5.32 3.21 11.02
C CYS A 159 -4.78 2.85 12.41
N SER A 160 -4.31 3.84 13.17
CA SER A 160 -3.96 3.61 14.58
C SER A 160 -5.21 3.32 15.40
N ILE A 161 -5.07 2.50 16.44
CA ILE A 161 -6.14 2.26 17.43
C ILE A 161 -6.02 3.33 18.50
N ASP A 162 -7.11 4.06 18.73
CA ASP A 162 -7.17 5.00 19.83
C ASP A 162 -7.43 4.30 21.16
N ARG A 163 -7.02 4.93 22.28
CA ARG A 163 -7.17 4.36 23.63
C ARG A 163 -8.61 4.02 24.01
N ASN A 164 -9.58 4.67 23.37
CA ASN A 164 -11.00 4.44 23.64
C ASN A 164 -11.57 3.27 22.82
N GLU A 165 -10.85 2.80 21.79
CA GLU A 165 -11.28 1.73 20.90
C GLU A 165 -10.69 0.37 21.26
N GLU A 166 -9.67 0.33 22.13
CA GLU A 166 -8.95 -0.89 22.47
C GLU A 166 -9.87 -1.93 23.14
N ASP A 167 -10.84 -1.49 23.94
CA ASP A 167 -11.83 -2.36 24.58
C ASP A 167 -12.88 -2.89 23.57
N ASP A 168 -13.17 -2.14 22.51
CA ASP A 168 -14.14 -2.51 21.47
C ASP A 168 -13.53 -3.40 20.37
N LEU A 169 -12.20 -3.44 20.29
CA LEU A 169 -11.44 -4.20 19.30
C LEU A 169 -10.45 -5.16 20.02
N PRO A 170 -10.95 -6.24 20.64
CA PRO A 170 -10.11 -7.20 21.33
C PRO A 170 -9.15 -7.91 20.35
N LEU A 171 -7.98 -8.29 20.84
CA LEU A 171 -7.09 -9.22 20.14
C LEU A 171 -7.70 -10.62 20.22
N GLU A 172 -8.09 -11.15 19.09
CA GLU A 172 -8.68 -12.49 18.97
C GLU A 172 -7.66 -13.48 18.39
N SER A 173 -7.71 -14.73 18.86
CA SER A 173 -6.92 -15.83 18.31
C SER A 173 -7.71 -16.55 17.23
N ILE A 174 -7.00 -17.10 16.24
CA ILE A 174 -7.60 -18.05 15.29
C ILE A 174 -8.11 -19.32 15.99
N THR A 175 -7.53 -19.65 17.14
CA THR A 175 -7.85 -20.90 17.86
C THR A 175 -9.13 -20.81 18.69
N ASP A 176 -9.73 -19.63 18.80
CA ASP A 176 -10.98 -19.44 19.52
C ASP A 176 -12.13 -20.08 18.71
N GLU A 177 -12.75 -21.14 19.25
CA GLU A 177 -13.60 -22.14 18.57
C GLU A 177 -14.91 -21.61 17.95
N ASP A 178 -15.25 -20.34 18.12
CA ASP A 178 -16.57 -19.78 17.74
C ASP A 178 -16.59 -19.02 16.41
N ASP A 179 -15.45 -18.89 15.71
CA ASP A 179 -15.37 -18.10 14.47
C ASP A 179 -15.41 -18.98 13.21
N GLU A 180 -16.62 -19.35 12.78
CA GLU A 180 -16.91 -19.75 11.38
C GLU A 180 -16.82 -18.53 10.42
N THR A 181 -15.83 -17.66 10.60
CA THR A 181 -15.65 -16.44 9.81
C THR A 181 -14.57 -16.59 8.72
N GLU A 182 -14.60 -15.63 7.79
CA GLU A 182 -13.81 -15.46 6.56
C GLU A 182 -12.28 -15.76 6.69
N TRP A 183 -11.75 -15.70 7.91
CA TRP A 183 -10.34 -15.92 8.26
C TRP A 183 -9.80 -17.30 7.93
N THR A 184 -10.63 -18.35 7.99
CA THR A 184 -10.18 -19.70 7.61
C THR A 184 -9.63 -19.75 6.18
N GLY A 185 -10.24 -18.99 5.25
CA GLY A 185 -9.74 -18.86 3.88
C GLY A 185 -8.38 -18.14 3.79
N PHE A 186 -8.19 -17.09 4.58
CA PHE A 186 -6.93 -16.34 4.64
C PHE A 186 -5.79 -17.13 5.29
N VAL A 187 -6.09 -17.90 6.34
CA VAL A 187 -5.12 -18.80 6.99
C VAL A 187 -4.68 -19.90 6.04
N GLU A 188 -5.60 -20.52 5.31
CA GLU A 188 -5.23 -21.47 4.26
C GLU A 188 -4.37 -20.83 3.17
N GLY A 189 -4.69 -19.61 2.75
CA GLY A 189 -3.89 -18.82 1.82
C GLY A 189 -2.47 -18.58 2.32
N TRP A 190 -2.33 -18.15 3.57
CA TRP A 190 -1.04 -17.90 4.21
C TRP A 190 -0.22 -19.18 4.40
N VAL A 191 -0.84 -20.27 4.86
CA VAL A 191 -0.17 -21.57 4.98
C VAL A 191 0.31 -22.05 3.61
N ARG A 192 -0.51 -21.92 2.56
CA ARG A 192 -0.10 -22.24 1.19
C ARG A 192 1.05 -21.36 0.71
N PHE A 193 1.05 -20.06 1.03
CA PHE A 193 2.14 -19.16 0.71
C PHE A 193 3.45 -19.58 1.39
N GLN A 194 3.43 -19.84 2.70
CA GLN A 194 4.59 -20.30 3.47
C GLN A 194 5.12 -21.66 2.98
N GLN A 195 4.24 -22.58 2.60
CA GLN A 195 4.63 -23.88 2.03
C GLN A 195 5.28 -23.72 0.65
N ARG A 196 4.78 -22.82 -0.20
CA ARG A 196 5.39 -22.53 -1.52
C ARG A 196 6.79 -21.92 -1.38
N ARG A 197 7.02 -21.08 -0.36
CA ARG A 197 8.34 -20.47 -0.08
C ARG A 197 9.42 -21.46 0.35
N LYS A 198 9.05 -22.67 0.79
CA LYS A 198 9.99 -23.73 1.21
C LYS A 198 10.36 -24.71 0.09
N LEU A 199 9.73 -24.59 -1.08
CA LEU A 199 9.94 -25.48 -2.24
C LEU A 199 10.81 -24.86 -3.34
N SER A 200 11.21 -23.60 -3.19
CA SER A 200 12.25 -22.91 -3.97
C SER A 200 13.57 -22.88 -3.20
#